data_AF-A0A3A8GSU8-F1
#
_entry.id   AF-A0A3A8GSU8-F1
#
_cell.length_a   1.000
_cell.length_b   1.000
_cell.length_c   1.000
_cell.angle_alpha   90.00
_cell.angle_beta   90.00
_cell.angle_gamma   90.00
#
_symmetry.space_group_name_H-M   'P 1'
#
loop_
_entity.id
_entity.type
_entity.pdbx_description
1 polymer ?
#
loop_
_entity_poly.entity_id
_entity_poly.type
_entity_poly.pdbx_seq_one_letter_code
_entity_poly.pdbx_strand_id
1 'polypeptide(L)'
;MMLPHLEVIHGTVEGIDPGVSNTPTIQLAPREGATLAVTATAEQVEQAAHLREVSAMVVMGPTPRLVWIREQGADVPVPSAEERDAHALRKWSELLRRLAQ
;
A
#
# COMPACT_ATOMS: atom_id res chain seq x y z
N MET A 1 -19.05 5.53 -13.80
CA MET A 1 -18.18 6.05 -12.72
C MET A 1 -17.69 4.86 -11.92
N MET A 2 -16.39 4.70 -11.75
CA MET A 2 -15.82 3.62 -10.95
C MET A 2 -15.79 4.06 -9.49
N LEU A 3 -16.42 3.29 -8.60
CA LEU A 3 -16.42 3.60 -7.16
C LEU A 3 -15.06 3.26 -6.56
N PRO A 4 -14.52 4.09 -5.66
CA PRO A 4 -13.28 3.76 -4.98
C PRO A 4 -13.46 2.50 -4.14
N HIS A 5 -12.57 1.54 -4.32
CA HIS A 5 -12.57 0.28 -3.59
C HIS A 5 -11.15 -0.20 -3.34
N LEU A 6 -10.99 -1.10 -2.39
CA LEU A 6 -9.70 -1.74 -2.12
C LEU A 6 -9.59 -3.02 -2.95
N GLU A 7 -8.43 -3.20 -3.57
CA GLU A 7 -8.09 -4.41 -4.32
C GLU A 7 -6.70 -4.89 -3.91
N VAL A 8 -6.53 -6.21 -3.83
CA VAL A 8 -5.22 -6.85 -3.63
C VAL A 8 -4.72 -7.33 -4.97
N ILE A 9 -3.56 -6.84 -5.37
CA ILE A 9 -2.91 -7.14 -6.64
C ILE A 9 -1.70 -8.02 -6.40
N HIS A 10 -1.58 -9.09 -7.18
CA HIS A 10 -0.41 -9.96 -7.23
C HIS A 10 0.27 -9.81 -8.58
N GLY A 11 1.59 -9.61 -8.57
CA GLY A 11 2.31 -9.27 -9.80
C GLY A 11 3.77 -8.95 -9.57
N THR A 12 4.36 -8.19 -10.50
CA THR A 12 5.74 -7.72 -10.43
C THR A 12 5.82 -6.20 -10.46
N VAL A 13 6.90 -5.64 -9.92
CA VAL A 13 7.23 -4.22 -10.10
C VAL A 13 7.97 -4.05 -11.42
N GLU A 14 7.39 -3.35 -12.39
CA GLU A 14 8.01 -3.11 -13.70
C GLU A 14 8.78 -1.79 -13.78
N GLY A 15 8.37 -0.81 -12.96
CA GLY A 15 8.95 0.53 -13.01
C GLY A 15 8.66 1.31 -11.74
N ILE A 16 9.58 2.19 -11.39
CA ILE A 16 9.47 3.10 -10.26
C ILE A 16 9.86 4.50 -10.76
N ASP A 17 8.93 5.45 -10.67
CA ASP A 17 9.26 6.87 -10.77
C ASP A 17 9.33 7.42 -9.34
N PRO A 18 10.53 7.74 -8.83
CA PRO A 18 10.68 8.28 -7.48
C PRO A 18 10.10 9.70 -7.32
N GLY A 19 9.53 10.29 -8.38
CA GLY A 19 8.82 11.56 -8.29
C GLY A 19 9.69 12.76 -8.64
N VAL A 20 10.53 12.66 -9.67
CA VAL A 20 11.16 13.84 -10.31
C VAL A 20 10.08 14.82 -10.83
N SER A 21 8.82 14.36 -10.90
CA SER A 21 7.62 15.02 -11.42
C SER A 21 6.54 15.41 -10.36
N ASN A 22 6.84 15.41 -9.05
CA ASN A 22 6.00 15.79 -7.88
C ASN A 22 5.17 14.72 -7.17
N THR A 23 5.01 13.50 -7.69
CA THR A 23 4.37 12.41 -6.92
C THR A 23 5.02 11.07 -7.29
N PRO A 24 5.62 10.34 -6.33
CA PRO A 24 6.22 9.06 -6.62
C PRO A 24 5.18 8.05 -7.12
N THR A 25 5.53 7.27 -8.14
CA THR A 25 4.66 6.24 -8.70
C THR A 25 5.38 4.91 -8.88
N ILE A 26 4.63 3.83 -8.72
CA ILE A 26 5.08 2.46 -8.94
C ILE A 26 4.21 1.85 -10.04
N GLN A 27 4.84 1.22 -11.03
CA GLN A 27 4.18 0.44 -12.06
C GLN A 27 4.13 -1.03 -11.62
N LEU A 28 2.93 -1.51 -11.37
CA LEU A 28 2.66 -2.91 -11.04
C LEU A 28 2.17 -3.62 -12.28
N ALA A 29 2.79 -4.71 -12.69
CA ALA A 29 2.23 -5.62 -13.69
C ALA A 29 1.51 -6.76 -12.96
N PRO A 30 0.17 -6.75 -12.93
CA PRO A 30 -0.59 -7.86 -12.38
C PRO A 30 -0.35 -9.13 -13.21
N ARG A 31 -0.55 -10.30 -12.61
CA ARG A 31 -0.51 -11.58 -13.35
C ARG A 31 -1.51 -11.66 -14.50
N GLU A 32 -2.63 -10.93 -14.37
CA GLU A 32 -3.68 -10.84 -15.37
C GLU A 32 -4.10 -9.37 -15.53
N GLY A 33 -4.10 -8.87 -16.77
CA GLY A 33 -4.52 -7.51 -17.08
C GLY A 33 -3.36 -6.60 -17.49
N ALA A 34 -3.64 -5.29 -17.50
CA ALA A 34 -2.68 -4.27 -17.91
C ALA A 34 -1.86 -3.76 -16.71
N THR A 35 -0.66 -3.26 -16.99
CA THR A 35 0.18 -2.56 -16.01
C THR A 35 -0.59 -1.40 -15.37
N LEU A 36 -0.55 -1.36 -14.03
CA LEU A 36 -1.22 -0.37 -13.20
C LEU A 36 -0.19 0.57 -12.59
N ALA A 37 -0.30 1.87 -12.89
CA ALA A 37 0.45 2.91 -12.19
C ALA A 37 -0.29 3.29 -10.90
N VAL A 38 0.42 3.20 -9.76
CA VAL A 38 -0.10 3.59 -8.45
C VAL A 38 0.74 4.68 -7.84
N THR A 39 0.09 5.64 -7.20
CA THR A 39 0.76 6.67 -6.37
C THR A 39 1.23 6.05 -5.06
N ALA A 40 2.43 6.41 -4.62
CA ALA A 40 3.07 5.85 -3.44
C ALA A 40 3.83 6.92 -2.62
N THR A 41 4.07 6.62 -1.35
CA THR A 41 4.99 7.42 -0.53
C THR A 41 6.45 7.11 -0.87
N ALA A 42 7.38 7.98 -0.49
CA ALA A 42 8.82 7.73 -0.70
C ALA A 42 9.29 6.43 -0.01
N GLU A 43 8.81 6.17 1.20
CA GLU A 43 9.09 4.92 1.94
C GLU A 43 8.60 3.68 1.19
N GLN A 44 7.39 3.74 0.62
CA GLN A 44 6.84 2.64 -0.19
C GLN A 44 7.63 2.43 -1.48
N VAL A 45 8.14 3.51 -2.10
CA VAL A 45 9.02 3.43 -3.27
C VAL A 45 10.35 2.76 -2.93
N GLU A 46 10.98 3.17 -1.83
CA GLU A 46 12.22 2.54 -1.36
C GLU A 46 11.99 1.05 -1.05
N GLN A 47 10.88 0.72 -0.39
CA GLN A 47 10.51 -0.66 -0.13
C GLN A 47 10.32 -1.43 -1.45
N ALA A 48 9.58 -0.88 -2.41
CA ALA A 48 9.29 -1.52 -3.70
C ALA A 48 10.54 -1.76 -4.56
N ALA A 49 11.56 -0.91 -4.47
CA ALA A 49 12.80 -1.03 -5.25
C ALA A 49 13.55 -2.34 -5.02
N HIS A 50 13.31 -3.00 -3.89
CA HIS A 50 13.96 -4.25 -3.51
C HIS A 50 13.09 -5.49 -3.78
N LEU A 51 11.89 -5.32 -4.31
CA LEU A 51 10.93 -6.40 -4.50
C LEU A 51 10.82 -6.82 -5.98
N ARG A 52 10.71 -8.12 -6.22
CA ARG A 52 10.48 -8.68 -7.58
C ARG A 52 9.03 -9.09 -7.77
N GLU A 53 8.61 -10.14 -7.07
CA GLU A 53 7.22 -10.58 -7.02
C GLU A 53 6.56 -10.00 -5.80
N VAL A 54 5.40 -9.37 -5.98
CA VAL A 54 4.74 -8.60 -4.94
C VAL A 54 3.29 -8.97 -4.74
N SER A 55 2.85 -8.79 -3.50
CA SER A 55 1.46 -8.53 -3.18
C SER A 55 1.34 -7.08 -2.77
N ALA A 56 0.33 -6.38 -3.29
CA ALA A 56 0.06 -4.99 -2.98
C ALA A 56 -1.42 -4.78 -2.71
N MET A 57 -1.76 -3.90 -1.79
CA MET A 57 -3.13 -3.42 -1.65
C MET A 57 -3.23 -1.99 -2.15
N VAL A 58 -4.20 -1.78 -3.03
CA VAL A 58 -4.37 -0.53 -3.77
C VAL A 58 -5.80 -0.04 -3.55
N VAL A 59 -5.93 1.26 -3.26
CA VAL A 59 -7.21 1.95 -3.40
C VAL A 59 -7.39 2.28 -4.88
N MET A 60 -8.32 1.60 -5.53
CA MET A 60 -8.67 1.84 -6.92
C MET A 60 -9.50 3.13 -7.04
N GLY A 61 -9.36 3.82 -8.17
CA GLY A 61 -10.01 5.09 -8.45
C GLY A 61 -9.37 5.79 -9.65
N PRO A 62 -9.73 7.06 -9.94
CA PRO A 62 -9.09 7.84 -11.01
C PRO A 62 -7.58 7.98 -10.82
N THR A 63 -7.13 8.00 -9.57
CA THR A 63 -5.73 8.00 -9.16
C THR A 63 -5.49 6.84 -8.18
N PRO A 64 -5.14 5.65 -8.68
CA PRO A 64 -4.86 4.50 -7.82
C PRO A 64 -3.77 4.84 -6.80
N ARG A 65 -3.98 4.44 -5.53
CA ARG A 65 -3.05 4.73 -4.44
C ARG A 65 -2.64 3.48 -3.70
N LEU A 66 -1.34 3.32 -3.48
CA LEU A 66 -0.78 2.22 -2.75
C LEU A 66 -1.05 2.36 -1.24
N VAL A 67 -1.59 1.30 -0.63
CA VAL A 67 -1.76 1.18 0.82
C VAL A 67 -0.56 0.44 1.42
N TRP A 68 -0.20 -0.71 0.84
CA TRP A 68 0.98 -1.48 1.22
C TRP A 68 1.48 -2.30 0.03
N ILE A 69 2.78 -2.63 0.05
CA ILE A 69 3.45 -3.55 -0.88
C ILE A 69 4.37 -4.46 -0.07
N ARG A 70 4.54 -5.71 -0.50
CA ARG A 70 5.50 -6.67 0.09
C ARG A 70 5.83 -7.77 -0.89
N GLU A 71 6.89 -8.52 -0.60
CA GLU A 71 7.22 -9.73 -1.35
C GLU A 71 6.06 -10.74 -1.30
N GLN A 72 5.74 -11.34 -2.45
CA GLN A 72 4.71 -12.35 -2.54
C GLN A 72 5.14 -13.62 -1.80
N GLY A 73 4.25 -14.16 -0.97
CA GLY A 73 4.55 -15.36 -0.18
C GLY A 73 5.42 -15.09 1.05
N ALA A 74 5.81 -13.84 1.31
CA ALA A 74 6.44 -13.48 2.57
C ALA A 74 5.50 -13.79 3.73
N ASP A 75 6.03 -14.49 4.73
CA ASP A 75 5.29 -14.84 5.93
C ASP A 75 4.98 -13.55 6.70
N VAL A 76 3.70 -13.33 6.96
CA VAL A 76 3.25 -12.10 7.61
C VAL A 76 3.09 -12.44 9.07
N PRO A 77 3.88 -11.83 9.98
CA PRO A 77 3.60 -11.97 11.39
C PRO A 77 2.20 -11.42 11.64
N VAL A 78 1.26 -12.33 11.89
CA VAL A 78 -0.10 -11.97 12.29
C VAL A 78 0.02 -11.60 13.76
N PRO A 79 -0.21 -10.32 14.14
CA PRO A 79 -0.13 -9.94 15.53
C PRO A 79 -1.18 -10.72 16.31
N SER A 80 -0.83 -11.10 17.54
CA SER A 80 -1.78 -11.71 18.46
C SER A 80 -3.02 -10.84 18.63
N ALA A 81 -4.13 -11.44 19.09
CA ALA A 81 -5.34 -10.68 19.38
C ALA A 81 -5.06 -9.52 20.36
N GLU A 82 -4.26 -9.78 21.40
CA GLU A 82 -3.86 -8.79 22.40
C GLU A 82 -3.08 -7.61 21.79
N GLU A 83 -2.11 -7.90 20.91
CA GLU A 83 -1.35 -6.84 20.23
C GLU A 83 -2.23 -5.99 19.29
N ARG A 84 -3.19 -6.63 18.60
CA ARG A 84 -4.16 -5.93 17.75
C ARG A 84 -5.06 -5.01 18.57
N ASP A 85 -5.60 -5.51 19.68
CA ASP A 85 -6.48 -4.75 20.56
C ASP A 85 -5.74 -3.57 21.22
N ALA A 86 -4.52 -3.81 21.72
CA ALA A 86 -3.67 -2.77 22.28
C ALA A 86 -3.33 -1.69 21.23
N HIS A 87 -3.06 -2.08 19.98
CA HIS A 87 -2.82 -1.12 18.91
C HIS A 87 -4.06 -0.28 18.60
N ALA A 88 -5.23 -0.92 18.47
CA ALA A 88 -6.48 -0.23 18.20
C ALA A 88 -6.81 0.79 19.30
N LEU A 89 -6.69 0.38 20.57
CA LEU A 89 -6.92 1.27 21.71
C LEU A 89 -5.99 2.48 21.67
N ARG A 90 -4.68 2.30 21.45
CA ARG A 90 -3.72 3.41 21.33
C ARG A 90 -4.11 4.40 20.23
N LYS A 91 -4.48 3.90 19.04
CA LYS A 91 -4.88 4.76 17.91
C LYS A 91 -6.16 5.54 18.22
N TRP A 92 -7.14 4.90 18.83
CA TRP A 92 -8.39 5.54 19.23
C TRP A 92 -8.18 6.60 20.31
N SER A 93 -7.42 6.29 21.36
CA SER A 93 -7.09 7.26 22.42
C SER A 93 -6.36 8.47 21.85
N GLU A 94 -5.42 8.26 20.94
CA GLU A 94 -4.70 9.35 20.28
C GLU A 94 -5.61 10.25 19.43
N LEU A 95 -6.55 9.65 18.68
CA LEU A 95 -7.53 10.39 17.90
C LEU A 95 -8.44 11.23 18.80
N LEU A 96 -9.00 10.62 19.84
CA LEU A 96 -9.87 11.31 20.79
C LEU A 96 -9.14 12.47 21.48
N ARG A 97 -7.87 12.27 21.84
CA ARG A 97 -7.03 13.33 22.42
C ARG A 97 -6.87 14.53 21.48
N ARG A 98 -6.71 14.29 20.18
CA ARG A 98 -6.58 15.37 19.18
C ARG A 98 -7.89 16.10 18.92
N LEU A 99 -9.03 15.41 19.03
CA LEU A 99 -10.36 15.99 18.84
C LEU A 99 -10.84 16.80 20.05
N ALA A 100 -10.28 16.55 21.23
CA ALA A 100 -10.60 17.29 22.46
C ALA A 100 -9.76 18.58 22.64
N GLN A 101 -8.90 18.91 21.68
CA GLN A 101 -8.11 20.14 21.61
C GLN A 101 -8.72 21.08 20.57
#